data_AF-A0A2G9T8L9-F1
#
_entry.id   AF-A0A2G9T8L9-F1
#
_cell.length_a   1.000
_cell.length_b   1.000
_cell.length_c   1.000
_cell.angle_alpha   90.00
_cell.angle_beta   90.00
_cell.angle_gamma   90.00
#
_symmetry.space_group_name_H-M   'P 1'
#
loop_
_entity.id
_entity.type
_entity.pdbx_description
1 polymer ?
#
loop_
_entity_poly.entity_id
_entity_poly.type
_entity_poly.pdbx_seq_one_letter_code
_entity_poly.pdbx_strand_id
1 'polypeptide(L)'
;MVAAGFLQKHELEKFKECKSRYAKYWLPFNWALHLLNTALDEKRLDGDIARNAIAQEIRSFRTGLSLIWTYDWVPLPVMYPQLIFLAVHCYFIVC
;
A
#
# COMPACT_ATOMS: atom_id res chain seq x y z
N MET A 1 -15.30 -1.42 -2.08
CA MET A 1 -14.77 -1.14 -0.72
C MET A 1 -15.87 -1.19 0.32
N VAL A 2 -16.84 -0.27 0.37
CA VAL A 2 -17.95 -0.34 1.35
C VAL A 2 -18.93 -1.49 1.07
N ALA A 3 -19.34 -1.69 -0.18
CA ALA A 3 -20.21 -2.81 -0.56
C ALA A 3 -19.53 -4.19 -0.43
N ALA A 4 -18.21 -4.21 -0.38
CA ALA A 4 -17.41 -5.41 -0.22
C ALA A 4 -17.04 -5.68 1.26
N GLY A 5 -17.54 -4.86 2.21
CA GLY A 5 -17.32 -5.04 3.65
C GLY A 5 -15.96 -4.58 4.18
N PHE A 6 -15.05 -4.11 3.32
CA PHE A 6 -13.70 -3.69 3.74
C PHE A 6 -13.64 -2.31 4.41
N LEU A 7 -14.70 -1.50 4.31
CA LEU A 7 -14.70 -0.13 4.82
C LEU A 7 -16.11 0.20 5.32
N GLN A 8 -16.23 0.75 6.53
CA GLN A 8 -17.51 1.14 7.09
C GLN A 8 -17.98 2.49 6.54
N LYS A 9 -19.29 2.75 6.58
CA LYS A 9 -19.88 3.98 6.01
C LYS A 9 -19.28 5.26 6.63
N HIS A 10 -19.05 5.25 7.94
CA HIS A 10 -18.46 6.38 8.66
C HIS A 10 -16.97 6.59 8.33
N GLU A 11 -16.24 5.52 8.00
CA GLU A 11 -14.85 5.59 7.56
C GLU A 11 -14.76 6.17 6.14
N LEU A 12 -15.76 5.91 5.29
CA LEU A 12 -15.80 6.46 3.94
C LEU A 12 -15.96 7.98 3.96
N GLU A 13 -16.75 8.49 4.89
CA GLU A 13 -16.95 9.94 5.06
C GLU A 13 -15.64 10.63 5.46
N LYS A 14 -14.93 10.10 6.48
CA LYS A 14 -13.60 10.58 6.88
C LYS A 14 -12.57 10.49 5.74
N PHE A 15 -12.63 9.41 4.96
CA PHE A 15 -11.75 9.23 3.79
C PHE A 15 -11.99 10.30 2.71
N LYS A 16 -13.26 10.66 2.48
CA LYS A 16 -13.66 11.71 1.51
C LYS A 16 -13.31 13.11 2.00
N GLU A 17 -13.50 13.38 3.29
CA GLU A 17 -13.22 14.68 3.92
C GLU A 17 -11.73 15.05 3.83
N CYS A 18 -10.84 14.07 3.97
CA CYS A 18 -9.40 14.28 3.88
C CYS A 18 -9.01 14.64 2.42
N LYS A 19 -8.87 15.93 2.09
CA LYS A 19 -8.46 16.37 0.74
C LYS A 19 -6.96 16.13 0.54
N SER A 20 -6.61 15.18 -0.33
CA SER A 20 -5.24 14.94 -0.75
C SER A 20 -5.19 14.79 -2.27
N ARG A 21 -4.14 15.34 -2.88
CA ARG A 21 -3.85 15.22 -4.32
C ARG A 21 -3.32 13.84 -4.69
N TYR A 22 -2.79 13.10 -3.70
CA TYR A 22 -2.19 11.78 -3.88
C TYR A 22 -3.12 10.66 -3.41
N ALA A 23 -2.84 9.43 -3.84
CA ALA A 23 -3.55 8.25 -3.39
C ALA A 23 -3.49 8.12 -1.85
N LYS A 24 -4.66 7.98 -1.22
CA LYS A 24 -4.81 8.02 0.25
C LYS A 24 -4.64 6.65 0.91
N TYR A 25 -3.85 5.76 0.32
CA TYR A 25 -3.63 4.40 0.86
C TYR A 25 -2.94 4.41 2.23
N TRP A 26 -2.27 5.51 2.59
CA TRP A 26 -1.63 5.71 3.90
C TRP A 26 -2.64 5.94 5.04
N LEU A 27 -3.86 6.34 4.73
CA LEU A 27 -4.85 6.77 5.73
C LEU A 27 -5.34 5.62 6.64
N PRO A 28 -5.68 4.43 6.11
CA PRO A 28 -6.02 3.27 6.95
C PRO A 28 -4.88 2.81 7.88
N PHE A 29 -3.62 2.91 7.44
CA PHE A 29 -2.46 2.60 8.29
C PHE A 29 -2.36 3.56 9.48
N ASN A 30 -2.65 4.84 9.25
CA ASN A 30 -2.65 5.83 10.31
C ASN A 30 -3.80 5.58 11.30
N TRP A 31 -4.99 5.18 10.81
CA TRP A 31 -6.11 4.77 11.67
C TRP A 31 -5.79 3.52 12.49
N ALA A 32 -5.12 2.53 11.90
CA ALA A 32 -4.69 1.32 12.61
C ALA A 32 -3.69 1.65 13.74
N LEU A 33 -2.72 2.54 13.48
CA LEU A 33 -1.77 2.99 14.51
C LEU A 33 -2.44 3.84 15.59
N HIS A 34 -3.42 4.67 15.22
CA HIS A 34 -4.19 5.44 16.20
C HIS A 34 -5.01 4.52 17.10
N LEU A 35 -5.71 3.54 16.52
CA LEU A 35 -6.48 2.54 17.27
C LEU A 35 -5.58 1.73 18.21
N LEU A 36 -4.36 1.40 17.77
CA LEU A 36 -3.37 0.72 18.60
C LEU A 36 -2.94 1.56 19.81
N ASN A 37 -2.79 2.88 19.66
CA ASN A 37 -2.51 3.78 20.78
C ASN A 37 -3.71 3.89 21.73
N THR A 38 -4.93 4.02 21.20
CA THR A 38 -6.15 4.04 22.03
C THR A 38 -6.30 2.74 22.83
N ALA A 39 -6.00 1.58 22.24
CA ALA A 39 -6.03 0.30 22.93
C ALA A 39 -5.00 0.20 24.07
N LEU A 40 -3.87 0.91 23.97
CA LEU A 40 -2.87 1.03 25.04
C LEU A 40 -3.40 1.91 26.18
N ASP A 41 -4.02 3.05 25.85
CA ASP A 41 -4.64 3.95 26.84
C ASP A 41 -5.79 3.26 27.60
N GLU A 42 -6.58 2.44 26.90
CA GLU A 42 -7.63 1.60 27.47
C GLU A 42 -7.09 0.41 28.30
N LYS A 43 -5.76 0.25 28.41
CA LYS A 43 -5.08 -0.87 29.08
C LYS A 43 -5.51 -2.25 28.58
N ARG A 44 -5.88 -2.36 27.30
CA ARG A 44 -6.25 -3.63 26.65
C ARG A 44 -5.04 -4.42 26.17
N LEU A 45 -3.86 -3.82 26.25
CA LEU A 45 -2.57 -4.40 25.84
C LEU A 45 -1.63 -4.51 27.04
N ASP A 46 -0.86 -5.59 27.09
CA ASP A 46 0.16 -5.86 28.12
C ASP A 46 1.43 -5.01 27.93
N GLY A 47 1.25 -3.69 27.98
CA GLY A 47 2.33 -2.71 27.95
C GLY A 47 2.89 -2.37 26.57
N ASP A 48 3.92 -1.54 26.58
CA ASP A 48 4.49 -0.90 25.37
C ASP A 48 5.17 -1.91 24.42
N ILE A 49 5.64 -3.05 24.94
CA ILE A 49 6.32 -4.09 24.15
C ILE A 49 5.35 -4.73 23.14
N ALA A 50 4.16 -5.15 23.60
CA ALA A 50 3.14 -5.72 22.72
C ALA A 50 2.67 -4.73 21.66
N ARG A 51 2.51 -3.46 22.08
CA ARG A 51 2.17 -2.35 21.17
C ARG A 51 3.24 -2.15 20.10
N ASN A 52 4.52 -2.15 20.47
CA ASN A 52 5.61 -1.96 19.50
C ASN A 52 5.74 -3.14 18.52
N ALA A 53 5.50 -4.37 18.98
CA ALA A 53 5.48 -5.54 18.09
C ALA A 53 4.38 -5.42 17.02
N ILE A 54 3.15 -5.07 17.41
CA ILE A 54 2.04 -4.89 16.45
C ILE A 54 2.32 -3.71 15.51
N ALA A 55 2.85 -2.60 16.03
CA ALA A 55 3.23 -1.45 15.21
C ALA A 55 4.30 -1.81 14.17
N GLN A 56 5.23 -2.70 14.51
CA GLN A 56 6.26 -3.18 13.60
C GLN A 56 5.68 -4.01 12.45
N GLU A 57 4.73 -4.91 12.74
CA GLU A 57 4.04 -5.69 11.70
C GLU A 57 3.24 -4.79 10.75
N ILE A 58 2.51 -3.80 11.28
CA ILE A 58 1.80 -2.80 10.45
C ILE A 58 2.77 -2.06 9.53
N ARG A 59 3.96 -1.68 10.03
CA ARG A 59 5.00 -1.03 9.23
C ARG A 59 5.56 -1.98 8.16
N SER A 60 5.79 -3.25 8.49
CA SER A 60 6.26 -4.26 7.56
C SER A 60 5.29 -4.41 6.38
N PHE A 61 4.00 -4.57 6.67
CA PHE A 61 2.95 -4.64 5.65
C PHE A 61 2.90 -3.38 4.78
N ARG A 62 2.98 -2.19 5.39
CA ARG A 62 3.03 -0.92 4.65
C ARG A 62 4.22 -0.87 3.70
N THR A 63 5.40 -1.34 4.12
CA THR A 63 6.60 -1.39 3.27
C THR A 63 6.39 -2.32 2.07
N GLY A 64 5.77 -3.49 2.28
CA GLY A 64 5.41 -4.39 1.19
C GLY A 64 4.47 -3.75 0.17
N LEU A 65 3.45 -3.00 0.63
CA LEU A 65 2.56 -2.27 -0.26
C LEU A 65 3.27 -1.15 -1.02
N SER A 66 4.16 -0.40 -0.36
CA SER A 66 4.96 0.64 -1.01
C SER A 66 5.87 0.08 -2.10
N LEU A 67 6.40 -1.14 -1.93
CA LEU A 67 7.19 -1.81 -2.95
C LEU A 67 6.36 -2.09 -4.21
N ILE A 68 5.15 -2.64 -4.04
CA ILE A 68 4.23 -2.89 -5.17
C ILE A 68 3.90 -1.58 -5.87
N TRP A 69 3.63 -0.52 -5.11
CA TRP A 69 3.39 0.81 -5.68
C TRP A 69 4.59 1.34 -6.48
N THR A 70 5.81 1.05 -6.03
CA THR A 70 7.03 1.48 -6.71
C THR A 70 7.23 0.75 -8.04
N TYR A 71 6.87 -0.54 -8.10
CA TYR A 71 6.87 -1.30 -9.36
C TYR A 71 5.82 -0.82 -10.35
N ASP A 72 4.65 -0.40 -9.89
CA ASP A 72 3.61 0.20 -10.75
C ASP A 72 4.03 1.60 -11.23
N TRP A 73 4.62 2.42 -10.34
CA TRP A 73 5.06 3.78 -10.65
C TRP A 73 6.26 3.84 -11.61
N VAL A 74 7.20 2.91 -11.49
CA VAL A 74 8.42 2.85 -12.31
C VAL A 74 8.38 1.61 -13.20
N PRO A 75 7.74 1.69 -14.38
CA PRO A 75 7.81 0.60 -15.34
C PRO A 75 9.24 0.45 -15.89
N LEU A 76 9.55 -0.75 -16.37
CA LEU A 76 10.77 -1.00 -17.15
C LEU A 76 10.88 0.02 -18.29
N PRO A 77 12.08 0.56 -18.58
CA PRO A 77 12.23 1.52 -19.65
C PRO A 77 11.73 0.92 -20.97
N VAL A 78 10.85 1.65 -21.66
CA VAL A 78 10.10 1.17 -22.83
C VAL A 78 11.02 0.67 -23.95
N MET A 79 12.23 1.21 -24.04
CA MET A 79 13.26 0.79 -25.00
C MET A 79 13.65 -0.70 -24.89
N TYR A 80 13.62 -1.29 -23.68
CA TYR A 80 14.04 -2.67 -23.48
C TYR A 80 13.12 -3.68 -24.20
N PRO A 81 11.78 -3.67 -23.97
CA PRO A 81 10.86 -4.49 -24.76
C PRO A 81 10.93 -4.23 -26.26
N GLN A 82 11.10 -2.96 -26.66
CA GLN A 82 11.17 -2.58 -28.08
C GLN A 82 12.38 -3.19 -28.79
N LEU A 83 13.56 -3.13 -28.16
CA LEU A 83 14.79 -3.69 -28.72
C LEU A 83 14.69 -5.22 -28.86
N ILE A 84 14.16 -5.89 -27.83
CA ILE A 84 13.97 -7.35 -27.85
C ILE A 84 12.98 -7.73 -28.95
N PHE A 85 11.85 -7.03 -29.05
CA PHE A 85 10.85 -7.29 -30.08
C PHE A 85 11.43 -7.16 -31.48
N LEU A 86 12.18 -6.07 -31.75
CA LEU A 86 12.85 -5.86 -33.03
C LEU A 86 13.86 -6.95 -33.33
N ALA A 87 14.71 -7.32 -32.37
CA ALA A 87 15.73 -8.36 -32.55
C ALA A 87 15.12 -9.71 -32.91
N VAL A 88 14.04 -10.11 -32.22
CA VAL A 88 13.29 -11.34 -32.49
C VAL A 88 12.67 -11.31 -33.88
N HIS A 89 12.04 -10.21 -34.28
CA HIS A 89 11.43 -10.09 -35.61
C HIS A 89 12.46 -10.09 -36.73
N CYS A 90 13.58 -9.38 -36.58
CA CYS A 90 14.66 -9.40 -37.54
C CYS A 90 15.22 -10.81 -37.74
N TYR A 91 15.36 -11.59 -36.65
CA TYR A 91 15.80 -12.99 -36.75
C TYR A 91 14.87 -13.82 -37.63
N PHE A 92 13.56 -13.77 -37.41
CA PHE A 92 12.56 -14.52 -38.20
C PHE A 92 12.31 -13.95 -39.61
N ILE A 93 12.74 -12.72 -39.91
CA ILE A 93 12.70 -12.17 -41.28
C ILE A 93 13.90 -12.67 -42.10
N VAL A 94 15.05 -12.84 -41.44
CA VAL A 94 16.31 -13.20 -42.11
C VAL A 94 16.49 -14.72 -42.22
N CYS A 95 16.03 -15.49 -41.24
CA CYS A 95 15.98 -16.95 -41.24
C CYS A 95 14.65 -17.48 -41.80
#